data_AF-A0A7V9JHL6-F1
#
_entry.id   AF-A0A7V9JHL6-F1
#
_cell.length_a   1.000
_cell.length_b   1.000
_cell.length_c   1.000
_cell.angle_alpha   90.00
_cell.angle_beta   90.00
_cell.angle_gamma   90.00
#
_symmetry.space_group_name_H-M   'P 1'
#
loop_
_entity.id
_entity.type
_entity.pdbx_description
1 polymer ?
#
loop_
_entity_poly.entity_id
_entity_poly.type
_entity_poly.pdbx_seq_one_letter_code
_entity_poly.pdbx_strand_id
1 'polypeptide(L)'
;MATVTTPRARKLGRLERPALTGVLVREIVNYSSYWRSATFSSTVEPTFYLLAFGFGFGSLVSEVAGYDYVEFVGTGTVATAVLFSSAFAAMFGTFIKCQFQHTYDAILAAPVDTEELVTAEALWVAARAGVYGCVPLLVSLTFGLDPSWGMLT
;
A
#
# COMPACT_ATOMS: atom_id res chain seq x y z
N MET A 1 8.40 31.03 46.61
CA MET A 1 9.38 30.24 45.82
C MET A 1 8.61 29.03 45.28
N ALA A 2 8.06 29.12 44.07
CA ALA A 2 7.20 28.09 43.50
C ALA A 2 8.07 26.97 42.92
N THR A 3 7.92 25.77 43.46
CA THR A 3 8.63 24.57 43.01
C THR A 3 8.15 24.20 41.62
N VAL A 4 8.96 24.47 40.59
CA VAL A 4 8.70 24.03 39.22
C VAL A 4 8.89 22.51 39.19
N THR A 5 7.80 21.76 39.31
CA THR A 5 7.80 20.32 39.06
C THR A 5 8.05 20.09 37.58
N THR A 6 9.30 19.78 37.23
CA THR A 6 9.67 19.34 35.88
C THR A 6 8.86 18.07 35.55
N PRO A 7 8.10 18.02 34.42
CA PRO A 7 7.39 16.81 34.05
C PRO A 7 8.41 15.70 33.86
N ARG A 8 8.25 14.61 34.60
CA ARG A 8 9.13 13.44 34.52
C ARG A 8 8.95 12.87 33.10
N ALA A 9 9.94 13.05 32.24
CA ALA A 9 9.94 12.46 30.90
C ALA A 9 9.77 10.95 31.06
N ARG A 10 8.57 10.45 30.77
CA ARG A 10 8.27 9.02 30.82
C ARG A 10 9.13 8.38 29.75
N LYS A 11 10.00 7.44 30.14
CA LYS A 11 10.63 6.53 29.17
C LYS A 11 9.52 5.69 28.57
N LEU A 12 8.99 6.16 27.44
CA LEU A 12 7.97 5.49 26.65
C LEU A 12 8.56 4.21 26.07
N GLY A 13 7.80 3.14 26.15
CA GLY A 13 8.20 1.83 25.65
C GLY A 13 8.35 1.86 24.15
N ARG A 14 9.31 1.08 23.63
CA ARG A 14 9.81 1.02 22.25
C ARG A 14 8.77 0.71 21.14
N LEU A 15 7.46 0.73 21.40
CA LEU A 15 6.28 0.61 20.49
C LEU A 15 5.07 0.20 21.35
N GLU A 16 4.21 1.14 21.73
CA GLU A 16 2.96 0.85 22.41
C GLU A 16 1.88 0.43 21.38
N ARG A 17 1.52 -0.86 21.39
CA ARG A 17 0.47 -1.43 20.52
C ARG A 17 -0.87 -0.68 20.50
N PRO A 18 -1.36 -0.09 21.60
CA PRO A 18 -2.60 0.68 21.60
C PRO A 18 -2.52 1.93 20.71
N ALA A 19 -1.38 2.64 20.74
CA ALA A 19 -1.16 3.85 19.94
C ALA A 19 -1.13 3.51 18.44
N LEU A 20 -0.39 2.46 18.07
CA LEU A 20 -0.37 1.92 16.71
C LEU A 20 -1.77 1.58 16.20
N THR A 21 -2.54 0.85 17.00
CA THR A 21 -3.89 0.42 16.61
C THR A 21 -4.84 1.60 16.49
N GLY A 22 -4.71 2.61 17.35
CA GLY A 22 -5.49 3.85 17.27
C GLY A 22 -5.28 4.60 15.95
N VAL A 23 -4.02 4.75 15.52
CA VAL A 23 -3.68 5.39 14.24
C VAL A 23 -4.18 4.55 13.06
N LEU A 24 -4.03 3.23 13.10
CA LEU A 24 -4.52 2.33 12.05
C LEU A 24 -6.03 2.34 11.89
N VAL A 25 -6.79 2.32 12.99
CA VAL A 25 -8.26 2.38 12.95
C VAL A 25 -8.72 3.70 12.35
N ARG A 26 -8.08 4.82 12.71
CA ARG A 26 -8.36 6.13 12.10
C ARG A 26 -8.16 6.09 10.59
N GLU A 27 -7.05 5.53 10.12
CA GLU A 27 -6.75 5.41 8.70
C GLU A 27 -7.76 4.50 7.96
N ILE A 28 -8.15 3.37 8.56
CA ILE A 28 -9.20 2.47 8.02
C ILE A 28 -10.53 3.21 7.88
N VAL A 29 -10.97 3.91 8.91
CA VAL A 29 -12.24 4.65 8.91
C VAL A 29 -12.20 5.76 7.85
N ASN A 30 -11.10 6.51 7.78
CA ASN A 30 -10.95 7.59 6.80
C ASN A 30 -11.01 7.05 5.35
N TYR A 31 -10.37 5.91 5.10
CA TYR A 31 -10.37 5.27 3.79
C TYR A 31 -11.73 4.67 3.41
N SER A 32 -12.51 4.19 4.38
CA SER A 32 -13.83 3.59 4.15
C SER A 32 -14.84 4.53 3.48
N SER A 33 -14.61 5.84 3.49
CA SER A 33 -15.47 6.81 2.78
C SER A 33 -15.15 6.92 1.28
N TYR A 34 -13.90 6.62 0.87
CA TYR A 34 -13.42 6.86 -0.51
C TYR A 34 -12.95 5.58 -1.22
N TRP A 35 -13.04 4.43 -0.56
CA TRP A 35 -12.54 3.14 -1.04
C TRP A 35 -13.00 2.80 -2.46
N ARG A 36 -14.25 3.11 -2.83
CA ARG A 36 -14.80 2.80 -4.16
C ARG A 36 -14.04 3.51 -5.28
N SER A 37 -13.80 4.81 -5.13
CA SER A 37 -13.12 5.60 -6.15
C SER A 37 -11.62 5.25 -6.23
N ALA A 38 -10.98 5.08 -5.08
CA ALA A 38 -9.56 4.73 -5.01
C ALA A 38 -9.28 3.32 -5.57
N THR A 39 -10.11 2.34 -5.22
CA THR A 39 -9.98 0.96 -5.72
C THR A 39 -10.27 0.90 -7.21
N PHE A 40 -11.33 1.58 -7.67
CA PHE A 40 -11.69 1.58 -9.08
C PHE A 40 -10.57 2.15 -9.95
N SER A 41 -10.05 3.33 -9.62
CA SER A 41 -8.98 3.94 -10.43
C SER A 41 -7.69 3.12 -10.44
N SER A 42 -7.30 2.54 -9.30
CA SER A 42 -6.04 1.77 -9.19
C SER A 42 -6.11 0.37 -9.81
N THR A 43 -7.31 -0.16 -10.04
CA THR A 43 -7.52 -1.53 -10.49
C THR A 43 -7.87 -1.60 -11.98
N VAL A 44 -8.63 -0.63 -12.46
CA VAL A 44 -9.14 -0.60 -13.83
C VAL A 44 -7.98 -0.52 -14.83
N GLU A 45 -7.03 0.36 -14.61
CA GLU A 45 -5.88 0.54 -15.50
C GLU A 45 -5.05 -0.74 -15.70
N PRO A 46 -4.55 -1.44 -14.65
CA PRO A 46 -3.79 -2.68 -14.84
C PRO A 46 -4.65 -3.82 -15.38
N THR A 47 -5.95 -3.86 -15.09
CA THR A 47 -6.86 -4.85 -15.66
C THR A 47 -7.05 -4.64 -17.17
N PHE A 48 -7.21 -3.38 -17.60
CA PHE A 48 -7.27 -3.04 -19.02
C PHE A 48 -5.94 -3.32 -19.72
N TYR A 49 -4.82 -3.09 -19.05
CA TYR A 49 -3.50 -3.44 -19.57
C TYR A 49 -3.40 -4.95 -19.81
N LEU A 50 -3.75 -5.78 -18.82
CA LEU A 50 -3.78 -7.24 -18.98
C LEU A 50 -4.77 -7.71 -20.03
N LEU A 51 -5.96 -7.09 -20.14
CA LEU A 51 -6.91 -7.43 -21.20
C LEU A 51 -6.38 -7.07 -22.59
N ALA A 52 -5.84 -5.86 -22.76
CA ALA A 52 -5.36 -5.38 -24.05
C ALA A 52 -4.11 -6.15 -24.53
N PHE A 53 -3.14 -6.37 -23.64
CA PHE A 53 -1.89 -7.05 -23.97
C PHE A 53 -2.01 -8.58 -23.84
N GLY A 54 -2.79 -9.09 -22.90
CA GLY A 54 -3.02 -10.53 -22.73
C GLY A 54 -3.84 -11.15 -23.87
N PHE A 55 -5.00 -10.57 -24.23
CA PHE A 55 -5.75 -11.05 -25.40
C PHE A 55 -5.12 -10.64 -26.73
N GLY A 56 -4.44 -9.48 -26.77
CA GLY A 56 -3.84 -8.96 -28.00
C GLY A 56 -2.54 -9.67 -28.38
N PHE A 57 -1.55 -9.70 -27.47
CA PHE A 57 -0.22 -10.25 -27.75
C PHE A 57 -0.05 -11.72 -27.34
N GLY A 58 -0.85 -12.25 -26.42
CA GLY A 58 -0.78 -13.66 -26.02
C GLY A 58 -1.06 -14.65 -27.14
N SER A 59 -1.79 -14.24 -28.20
CA SER A 59 -1.98 -15.05 -29.40
C SER A 59 -0.87 -14.89 -30.46
N LEU A 60 0.02 -13.89 -30.30
CA LEU A 60 1.09 -13.57 -31.26
C LEU A 60 2.49 -13.95 -30.74
N VAL A 61 2.68 -14.02 -29.43
CA VAL A 61 3.96 -14.34 -28.77
C VAL A 61 3.72 -15.42 -27.73
N SER A 62 4.34 -16.59 -27.92
CA SER A 62 4.22 -17.72 -26.99
C SER A 62 5.32 -17.70 -25.91
N GLU A 63 6.54 -17.27 -26.23
CA GLU A 63 7.65 -17.20 -25.28
C GLU A 63 8.41 -15.88 -25.37
N VAL A 64 8.85 -15.37 -24.22
CA VAL A 64 9.78 -14.25 -24.09
C VAL A 64 10.93 -14.67 -23.20
N ALA A 65 12.15 -14.62 -23.74
CA ALA A 65 13.37 -15.00 -23.01
C ALA A 65 13.33 -16.40 -22.35
N GLY A 66 12.57 -17.34 -22.94
CA GLY A 66 12.41 -18.71 -22.44
C GLY A 66 11.35 -18.88 -21.34
N TYR A 67 10.57 -17.84 -21.04
CA TYR A 67 9.39 -17.89 -20.16
C TYR A 67 8.11 -17.71 -20.96
N ASP A 68 7.02 -18.31 -20.49
CA ASP A 68 5.70 -18.09 -21.07
C ASP A 68 5.32 -16.61 -20.99
N TYR A 69 4.81 -16.05 -22.09
CA TYR A 69 4.46 -14.64 -22.16
C TYR A 69 3.43 -14.23 -21.10
N VAL A 70 2.48 -15.11 -20.79
CA VAL A 70 1.42 -14.85 -19.80
C VAL A 70 2.01 -14.77 -18.39
N GLU A 71 2.98 -15.63 -18.07
CA GLU A 71 3.69 -15.59 -16.79
C GLU A 71 4.53 -14.32 -16.63
N PHE A 72 5.28 -13.94 -17.66
CA PHE A 72 6.12 -12.74 -17.64
C PHE A 72 5.29 -11.45 -17.51
N VAL A 73 4.24 -11.31 -18.30
CA VAL A 73 3.39 -10.11 -18.29
C VAL A 73 2.51 -10.07 -17.04
N GLY A 74 1.97 -11.21 -16.61
CA GLY A 74 1.14 -11.30 -15.41
C GLY A 74 1.91 -10.87 -14.16
N THR A 75 3.08 -11.46 -13.92
CA THR A 75 3.93 -11.11 -12.77
C THR A 75 4.40 -9.67 -12.81
N GLY A 76 4.89 -9.19 -13.97
CA GLY A 76 5.35 -7.82 -14.14
C GLY A 76 4.26 -6.78 -13.89
N THR A 77 3.04 -7.06 -14.36
CA THR A 77 1.90 -6.14 -14.16
C THR A 77 1.47 -6.09 -12.70
N VAL A 78 1.40 -7.23 -12.02
CA VAL A 78 1.08 -7.30 -10.58
C VAL A 78 2.14 -6.55 -9.76
N ALA A 79 3.42 -6.80 -10.02
CA ALA A 79 4.52 -6.14 -9.32
C ALA A 79 4.48 -4.62 -9.51
N THR A 80 4.26 -4.16 -10.75
CA THR A 80 4.18 -2.75 -11.10
C THR A 80 2.99 -2.06 -10.43
N ALA A 81 1.83 -2.72 -10.39
CA ALA A 81 0.64 -2.21 -9.71
C ALA A 81 0.85 -2.03 -8.21
N VAL A 82 1.45 -3.03 -7.53
CA VAL A 82 1.77 -2.95 -6.09
C VAL A 82 2.82 -1.87 -5.82
N LEU A 83 3.84 -1.79 -6.66
CA LEU A 83 4.93 -0.82 -6.53
C LEU A 83 4.40 0.61 -6.66
N PHE A 84 3.64 0.92 -7.72
CA PHE A 84 3.11 2.27 -7.89
C PHE A 84 2.06 2.60 -6.84
N SER A 85 1.20 1.65 -6.46
CA SER A 85 0.22 1.87 -5.40
C SER A 85 0.86 2.26 -4.07
N SER A 86 1.94 1.57 -3.68
CA SER A 86 2.66 1.85 -2.43
C SER A 86 3.50 3.12 -2.53
N ALA A 87 4.28 3.28 -3.61
CA ALA A 87 5.18 4.41 -3.80
C ALA A 87 4.42 5.74 -3.86
N PHE A 88 3.33 5.82 -4.65
CA PHE A 88 2.55 7.05 -4.75
C PHE A 88 1.81 7.38 -3.44
N ALA A 89 1.30 6.39 -2.73
CA ALA A 89 0.67 6.59 -1.43
C ALA A 89 1.69 7.09 -0.38
N ALA A 90 2.89 6.54 -0.36
CA ALA A 90 3.96 6.92 0.56
C ALA A 90 4.60 8.27 0.22
N MET A 91 4.75 8.61 -1.07
CA MET A 91 5.30 9.92 -1.46
C MET A 91 4.25 11.02 -1.33
N PHE A 92 3.17 10.93 -2.11
CA PHE A 92 2.21 12.03 -2.21
C PHE A 92 1.19 12.02 -1.06
N GLY A 93 0.71 10.85 -0.67
CA GLY A 93 -0.27 10.74 0.42
C GLY A 93 0.29 11.23 1.75
N THR A 94 1.47 10.74 2.13
CA THR A 94 2.17 11.15 3.36
C THR A 94 2.59 12.62 3.29
N PHE A 95 3.11 13.10 2.16
CA PHE A 95 3.48 14.50 2.00
C PHE A 95 2.29 15.44 2.16
N ILE A 96 1.14 15.12 1.56
CA ILE A 96 -0.07 15.97 1.68
C ILE A 96 -0.56 16.01 3.13
N LYS A 97 -0.61 14.87 3.81
CA LYS A 97 -1.00 14.77 5.23
C LYS A 97 -0.09 15.59 6.13
N CYS A 98 1.21 15.60 5.84
CA CYS A 98 2.21 16.34 6.60
C CYS A 98 2.17 17.84 6.31
N GLN A 99 2.29 18.23 5.04
CA GLN A 99 2.58 19.60 4.63
C GLN A 99 1.33 20.49 4.52
N PHE A 100 0.20 19.93 4.06
CA PHE A 100 -1.00 20.72 3.79
C PHE A 100 -2.09 20.50 4.82
N GLN A 101 -2.23 19.27 5.32
CA GLN A 101 -3.32 18.92 6.25
C GLN A 101 -2.90 18.99 7.72
N HIS A 102 -1.61 19.20 8.03
CA HIS A 102 -1.05 19.22 9.39
C HIS A 102 -1.56 18.06 10.28
N THR A 103 -1.85 16.93 9.64
CA THR A 103 -2.53 15.81 10.29
C THR A 103 -1.59 15.09 11.25
N TYR A 104 -0.30 15.01 10.92
CA TYR A 104 0.70 14.42 11.79
C TYR A 104 0.94 15.27 13.05
N ASP A 105 0.96 16.60 12.92
CA ASP A 105 1.04 17.51 14.06
C ASP A 105 -0.16 17.33 15.01
N ALA A 106 -1.37 17.17 14.45
CA ALA A 106 -2.57 16.91 15.23
C ALA A 106 -2.54 15.55 15.95
N ILE A 107 -1.94 14.52 15.35
CA ILE A 107 -1.80 13.19 15.98
C ILE A 107 -0.73 13.19 17.07
N LEU A 108 0.40 13.88 16.85
CA LEU A 108 1.48 14.01 17.82
C LEU A 108 1.11 14.90 19.03
N ALA A 109 0.01 15.64 18.96
CA ALA A 109 -0.57 16.33 20.11
C ALA A 109 -1.26 15.37 21.11
N ALA A 110 -1.62 14.16 20.67
CA ALA A 110 -2.02 13.05 21.54
C ALA A 110 -0.76 12.33 22.08
N PRO A 111 -0.85 11.50 23.13
CA PRO A 111 0.28 10.73 23.64
C PRO A 111 0.66 9.58 22.68
N VAL A 112 1.18 9.92 21.50
CA VAL A 112 1.61 9.02 20.42
C VAL A 112 3.01 9.44 19.97
N ASP A 113 3.94 8.50 19.86
CA ASP A 113 5.31 8.77 19.43
C ASP A 113 5.46 8.79 17.90
N THR A 114 6.48 9.49 17.40
CA THR A 114 6.77 9.57 15.95
C THR A 114 7.09 8.20 15.35
N GLU A 115 7.81 7.34 16.08
CA GLU A 115 8.12 5.98 15.62
C GLU A 115 6.83 5.16 15.42
N GLU A 116 5.86 5.32 16.32
CA GLU A 116 4.57 4.63 16.25
C GLU A 116 3.73 5.15 15.08
N LEU A 117 3.68 6.48 14.90
CA LEU A 117 2.99 7.11 13.77
C LEU A 117 3.54 6.60 12.43
N VAL A 118 4.87 6.61 12.25
CA VAL A 118 5.52 6.19 11.00
C VAL A 118 5.31 4.69 10.77
N THR A 119 5.41 3.87 11.81
CA THR A 119 5.20 2.41 11.70
C THR A 119 3.74 2.10 11.34
N ALA A 120 2.77 2.80 11.94
CA ALA A 120 1.36 2.64 11.63
C ALA A 120 1.03 3.09 10.19
N GLU A 121 1.56 4.23 9.75
CA GLU A 121 1.37 4.72 8.39
C GLU A 121 2.00 3.77 7.36
N ALA A 122 3.21 3.28 7.61
CA ALA A 122 3.88 2.32 6.73
C ALA A 122 3.09 1.00 6.63
N LEU A 123 2.62 0.47 7.76
CA LEU A 123 1.80 -0.73 7.79
C LEU A 123 0.47 -0.52 7.05
N TRP A 124 -0.13 0.67 7.18
CA TRP A 124 -1.34 1.03 6.48
C TRP A 124 -1.17 1.10 4.96
N VAL A 125 -0.08 1.73 4.49
CA VAL A 125 0.27 1.77 3.06
C VAL A 125 0.51 0.36 2.53
N ALA A 126 1.26 -0.47 3.27
CA ALA A 126 1.52 -1.86 2.89
C ALA A 126 0.22 -2.68 2.79
N ALA A 127 -0.68 -2.56 3.78
CA ALA A 127 -1.96 -3.26 3.77
C ALA A 127 -2.82 -2.88 2.55
N ARG A 128 -2.92 -1.57 2.24
CA ARG A 128 -3.68 -1.12 1.05
C ARG A 128 -3.04 -1.57 -0.26
N ALA A 129 -1.72 -1.43 -0.41
CA ALA A 129 -1.03 -1.85 -1.62
C ALA A 129 -1.17 -3.37 -1.83
N GLY A 130 -1.12 -4.17 -0.76
CA GLY A 130 -1.38 -5.61 -0.81
C GLY A 130 -2.79 -5.93 -1.33
N VAL A 131 -3.82 -5.26 -0.81
CA VAL A 131 -5.21 -5.46 -1.27
C VAL A 131 -5.36 -5.09 -2.75
N TYR A 132 -4.74 -4.00 -3.20
CA TYR A 132 -4.81 -3.60 -4.60
C TYR A 132 -4.02 -4.52 -5.53
N GLY A 133 -2.91 -5.11 -5.05
CA GLY A 133 -2.16 -6.13 -5.77
C GLY A 133 -2.94 -7.42 -6.02
N CYS A 134 -3.92 -7.75 -5.16
CA CYS A 134 -4.74 -8.93 -5.35
C CYS A 134 -5.59 -8.87 -6.63
N VAL A 135 -6.00 -7.69 -7.10
CA VAL A 135 -6.90 -7.62 -8.26
C VAL A 135 -6.21 -7.96 -9.58
N PRO A 136 -5.09 -7.33 -9.99
CA PRO A 136 -4.39 -7.76 -11.19
C PRO A 136 -3.91 -9.20 -11.06
N LEU A 137 -3.59 -9.69 -9.86
CA LEU A 137 -3.23 -11.08 -9.63
C LEU A 137 -4.40 -12.02 -9.94
N LEU A 138 -5.61 -11.71 -9.48
CA LEU A 138 -6.82 -12.45 -9.83
C LEU A 138 -7.09 -12.43 -11.33
N VAL A 139 -6.91 -11.27 -11.98
CA VAL A 139 -7.05 -11.15 -13.44
C VAL A 139 -6.03 -12.05 -14.14
N SER A 140 -4.75 -12.01 -13.75
CA SER A 140 -3.72 -12.88 -14.33
C SER A 140 -4.03 -14.36 -14.15
N LEU A 141 -4.54 -14.78 -12.98
CA LEU A 141 -4.99 -16.16 -12.75
C LEU A 141 -6.12 -16.57 -13.71
N THR A 142 -7.10 -15.69 -13.97
CA THR A 142 -8.17 -15.98 -14.94
C THR A 142 -7.66 -16.10 -16.38
N PHE A 143 -6.50 -15.53 -16.67
CA PHE A 143 -5.84 -15.60 -17.98
C PHE A 143 -4.89 -16.80 -18.13
N GLY A 144 -4.78 -17.67 -17.11
CA GLY A 144 -3.98 -18.89 -17.19
C GLY A 144 -2.59 -18.79 -16.55
N LEU A 145 -2.34 -17.78 -15.73
CA LEU A 145 -1.14 -17.74 -14.89
C LEU A 145 -1.13 -18.96 -13.95
N ASP A 146 -0.13 -19.83 -14.05
CA ASP A 146 0.08 -20.93 -13.10
C ASP A 146 1.09 -20.49 -12.03
N PRO A 147 0.65 -20.17 -10.80
CA PRO A 147 1.54 -19.61 -9.78
C PRO A 147 2.59 -20.63 -9.35
N SER A 148 3.83 -20.41 -9.76
CA SER A 148 4.99 -21.23 -9.39
C SER A 148 5.95 -20.46 -8.47
N TRP A 149 6.68 -21.21 -7.62
CA TRP A 149 7.67 -20.61 -6.71
C TRP A 149 8.79 -19.86 -7.43
N GLY A 150 9.07 -20.21 -8.69
CA GLY A 150 10.08 -19.56 -9.53
C GLY A 150 9.73 -18.10 -9.90
N MET A 151 8.49 -17.67 -9.71
CA MET A 151 8.06 -16.30 -10.00
C MET A 151 8.48 -15.31 -8.90
N LEU A 152 8.91 -15.78 -7.73
CA LEU A 152 9.35 -14.97 -6.60
C LEU A 152 10.88 -14.87 -6.47
N THR A 153 11.63 -15.61 -7.28
CA THR A 153 13.10 -15.75 -7.23
C THR A 153 13.76 -15.05 -8.38
#